data_AF-I0WII5-F1
#
_entry.id   AF-I0WII5-F1
#
_cell.length_a   1.000
_cell.length_b   1.000
_cell.length_c   1.000
_cell.angle_alpha   90.00
_cell.angle_beta   90.00
_cell.angle_gamma   90.00
#
_symmetry.space_group_name_H-M   'P 1'
#
loop_
_entity.id
_entity.type
_entity.pdbx_description
1 polymer ?
#
loop_
_entity_poly.entity_id
_entity_poly.type
_entity_poly.pdbx_seq_one_letter_code
_entity_poly.pdbx_strand_id
1 'polypeptide(L)' 'MGSDKVKCPHCGKVNKVPAAGDGKPRCGNCHEPLPRIARIARIGPSAVRSGPQLAQLEDHWRAISG' A
#
# COMPACT_ATOMS: atom_id res chain seq x y z
N MET A 1 -6.53 -7.59 15.63
CA MET A 1 -7.25 -7.84 14.36
C MET A 1 -8.00 -6.57 13.97
N GLY A 2 -7.54 -5.82 12.96
CA GLY A 2 -8.22 -4.60 12.52
C GLY A 2 -9.37 -4.90 11.56
N SER A 3 -10.54 -4.29 11.76
CA SER A 3 -11.65 -4.33 10.80
C SER A 3 -11.76 -2.96 10.13
N ASP A 4 -11.56 -2.90 8.82
CA ASP A 4 -11.72 -1.66 8.05
C ASP A 4 -13.21 -1.45 7.78
N LYS A 5 -13.68 -0.20 7.87
CA LYS A 5 -15.09 0.14 7.60
C LYS A 5 -15.22 0.63 6.16
N VAL A 6 -16.14 0.03 5.41
CA VAL A 6 -16.41 0.37 4.00
C VAL A 6 -17.86 0.81 3.86
N LYS A 7 -18.09 1.94 3.18
CA LYS A 7 -19.43 2.35 2.76
C LYS A 7 -19.81 1.63 1.48
N CYS A 8 -20.97 0.97 1.46
CA CYS A 8 -21.52 0.36 0.26
C CYS A 8 -21.90 1.44 -0.76
N PRO A 9 -21.40 1.39 -2.01
CA PRO A 9 -21.77 2.37 -3.04
C PRO A 9 -23.21 2.21 -3.53
N HIS A 10 -23.80 1.02 -3.39
CA HIS A 10 -25.20 0.76 -3.81
C HIS A 10 -26.24 1.26 -2.81
N CYS A 11 -26.10 0.94 -1.52
CA CYS A 11 -27.13 1.24 -0.51
C CYS A 11 -26.67 2.19 0.61
N GLY A 12 -25.42 2.63 0.59
CA GLY A 12 -24.87 3.57 1.59
C GLY A 12 -24.57 2.97 2.96
N LYS A 13 -24.89 1.69 3.22
CA LYS A 13 -24.62 1.02 4.50
C LYS A 13 -23.10 0.96 4.77
N VAL A 14 -22.69 1.33 5.98
CA VAL A 14 -21.32 1.09 6.46
C VAL A 14 -21.20 -0.34 6.95
N ASN A 15 -20.28 -1.10 6.36
CA ASN A 15 -20.01 -2.50 6.66
C ASN A 15 -18.62 -2.64 7.28
N LYS A 16 -18.45 -3.54 8.25
CA LYS A 16 -17.13 -3.97 8.72
C LYS A 16 -16.60 -5.03 7.77
N VAL A 17 -15.42 -4.80 7.22
CA VAL A 17 -14.71 -5.75 6.36
C VAL A 17 -13.44 -6.19 7.09
N PRO A 18 -13.23 -7.50 7.30
CA PRO A 18 -12.00 -7.99 7.89
C PRO A 18 -10.82 -7.68 6.96
N ALA A 19 -9.67 -7.29 7.52
CA ALA A 19 -8.47 -6.92 6.76
C ALA A 19 -7.85 -8.11 5.99
N ALA A 20 -8.14 -9.35 6.41
CA ALA A 20 -7.69 -10.57 5.76
C ALA A 20 -8.85 -11.57 5.72
N GLY A 21 -9.09 -12.15 4.54
CA GLY A 21 -10.08 -13.19 4.32
C GLY A 21 -10.05 -13.61 2.86
N ASP A 22 -10.21 -14.91 2.62
CA ASP A 22 -10.06 -15.54 1.29
C ASP A 22 -11.25 -15.27 0.33
N GLY A 23 -12.17 -14.39 0.70
CA GLY A 23 -13.39 -14.09 -0.06
C GLY A 23 -13.51 -12.65 -0.55
N LYS A 24 -14.41 -12.44 -1.53
CA LYS A 24 -14.85 -11.09 -1.94
C LYS A 24 -15.92 -10.61 -0.94
N PRO A 25 -15.69 -9.51 -0.19
CA PRO A 25 -16.65 -9.04 0.80
C PRO A 25 -17.95 -8.59 0.14
N ARG A 26 -19.09 -8.87 0.79
CA ARG A 26 -20.44 -8.47 0.33
C ARG A 26 -21.12 -7.60 1.38
N CYS A 27 -22.02 -6.72 0.93
CA CYS A 27 -22.82 -5.89 1.81
C CYS A 27 -23.76 -6.75 2.65
N GLY A 28 -23.80 -6.59 3.97
CA GLY A 28 -24.72 -7.32 4.84
C GLY A 28 -26.20 -6.89 4.72
N ASN A 29 -26.49 -5.90 3.87
CA ASN A 29 -27.84 -5.38 3.63
C ASN A 29 -28.36 -5.73 2.23
N CYS A 30 -27.66 -5.29 1.17
CA CYS A 30 -28.08 -5.53 -0.21
C CYS A 30 -27.32 -6.65 -0.93
N HIS A 31 -26.36 -7.30 -0.25
CA HIS A 31 -25.51 -8.38 -0.78
C HIS A 31 -24.62 -8.04 -1.99
N GLU A 32 -24.65 -6.79 -2.46
CA GLU A 32 -23.74 -6.32 -3.51
C GLU A 32 -22.26 -6.42 -3.09
N PRO A 33 -21.34 -6.67 -4.04
CA PRO A 33 -19.91 -6.70 -3.77
C PRO A 33 -19.44 -5.37 -3.17
N LEU A 34 -18.67 -5.44 -2.09
CA LEU A 34 -18.00 -4.28 -1.54
C LEU A 34 -16.62 -4.08 -2.19
N PRO A 35 -16.14 -2.83 -2.34
CA PRO A 35 -14.77 -2.56 -2.74
C PRO A 35 -13.76 -3.28 -1.85
N ARG A 36 -12.78 -3.93 -2.46
CA ARG A 36 -11.69 -4.58 -1.73
C ARG A 36 -10.69 -3.50 -1.30
N ILE A 37 -10.55 -3.26 0.01
CA ILE A 37 -9.46 -2.43 0.53
C ILE A 37 -8.23 -3.31 0.63
N ALA A 38 -7.24 -3.12 -0.25
CA ALA A 38 -5.94 -3.72 -0.07
C ALA A 38 -5.17 -2.93 1.00
N ARG A 39 -4.78 -3.59 2.10
CA ARG A 39 -3.90 -2.99 3.09
C ARG A 39 -2.48 -3.00 2.55
N ILE A 40 -1.91 -1.82 2.32
CA ILE A 40 -0.48 -1.69 2.01
C ILE A 40 0.24 -1.54 3.35
N ALA A 41 1.13 -2.49 3.66
CA ALA A 41 2.02 -2.35 4.81
C ALA A 41 3.08 -1.29 4.48
N ARG A 42 3.22 -0.29 5.34
CA ARG A 42 4.39 0.60 5.30
C ARG A 42 5.58 -0.19 5.82
N ILE A 43 6.49 -0.57 4.94
CA ILE A 43 7.80 -1.06 5.34
C ILE A 43 8.60 0.18 5.73
N GLY A 44 9.19 0.18 6.94
CA GLY A 44 10.04 1.29 7.37
C GLY A 44 11.21 1.48 6.40
N PRO A 45 11.85 2.66 6.37
CA PRO A 45 13.10 2.79 5.62
C PRO A 45 14.06 1.74 6.14
N SER A 46 14.49 0.82 5.28
CA SER A 46 15.72 0.07 5.53
C SER A 46 16.80 1.12 5.79
N ALA A 47 17.61 0.93 6.84
CA ALA A 47 18.62 1.90 7.23
C ALA A 47 19.44 2.30 6.00
N VAL A 48 19.18 3.51 5.49
CA VAL A 48 19.91 4.07 4.36
C VAL A 48 21.31 4.31 4.87
N ARG A 49 22.27 3.49 4.44
CA ARG A 49 23.66 3.68 4.77
C ARG A 49 24.13 4.92 4.02
N SER A 50 24.35 6.02 4.73
CA SER A 50 25.11 7.14 4.18
C SER A 50 26.52 6.64 3.86
N GLY A 51 26.85 6.58 2.57
CA GLY A 51 28.17 6.23 2.06
C GLY A 51 28.69 7.31 1.10
N PRO A 52 29.99 7.36 0.80
CA PRO A 52 30.62 8.40 -0.02
C PRO A 52 30.32 8.27 -1.54
N GLN A 53 29.23 7.59 -1.91
CA GLN A 53 28.88 7.26 -3.30
C GLN A 53 28.71 8.49 -4.19
N LEU A 54 28.50 9.68 -3.61
CA LEU A 54 28.46 10.93 -4.35
C LEU A 54 29.82 11.29 -4.98
N ALA A 55 30.94 11.11 -4.26
CA ALA A 55 32.27 11.44 -4.79
C ALA A 55 32.68 10.51 -5.95
N GLN A 56 32.35 9.22 -5.83
CA GLN A 56 32.68 8.24 -6.88
C GLN A 56 31.90 8.47 -8.19
N LEU A 57 30.68 9.01 -8.10
CA LEU A 57 29.87 9.31 -9.27
C LEU A 57 30.44 10.50 -10.07
N GLU A 58 30.97 11.51 -9.37
CA GLU A 58 31.62 12.68 -9.98
C GLU A 58 32.92 12.30 -10.70
N ASP A 59 33.76 11.48 -10.08
CA ASP A 59 35.00 10.99 -10.69
C ASP A 59 34.72 10.12 -11.93
N HIS A 60 33.69 9.28 -11.87
CA HIS A 60 33.29 8.45 -13.01
C HIS A 60 32.81 9.30 -14.19
N TRP A 61 31.98 10.32 -13.94
CA TRP A 61 31.51 11.23 -14.99
C TRP A 61 32.66 11.99 -15.66
N ARG A 62 33.65 12.43 -14.89
CA ARG A 62 34.87 13.07 -15.41
C ARG A 62 35.68 12.12 -16.30
N ALA A 63 35.75 10.84 -15.95
CA ALA A 63 36.52 9.84 -16.69
C ALA A 63 35.91 9.48 -18.06
N ILE A 64 34.59 9.56 -18.22
CA ILE A 64 33.89 9.22 -19.48
C ILE A 64 33.58 10.43 -20.37
N SER A 65 33.73 11.64 -19.84
CA SER A 65 33.40 12.90 -20.54
C SER A 65 34.63 13.72 -20.93
N GLY A 66 35.84 13.20 -20.70
CA GLY A 66 37.12 13.74 -21.16
C GLY A 66 37.73 12.85 -22.22
#